data_AF-A0A813VNB5-F1
#
_entry.id   AF-A0A813VNB5-F1
#
_cell.length_a   1.000
_cell.length_b   1.000
_cell.length_c   1.000
_cell.angle_alpha   90.00
_cell.angle_beta   90.00
_cell.angle_gamma   90.00
#
_symmetry.space_group_name_H-M   'P 1'
#
loop_
_entity.id
_entity.type
_entity.pdbx_description
1 polymer ?
#
loop_
_entity_poly.entity_id
_entity_poly.type
_entity_poly.pdbx_seq_one_letter_code
_entity_poly.pdbx_strand_id
1 'polypeptide(L)'
;MVYIRSHVKLVISPLSGIFNILNTLRYIIDNRENIVQIKPLSKELATTVLKVCLAHQHRTITNTYWTLVHERLAKSNTLLYVKLVFNEIALWKSYIKM
;
A
#
# COMPACT_ATOMS: atom_id res chain seq x y z
N MET A 1 -7.40 -30.40 13.85
CA MET A 1 -8.77 -29.83 13.97
C MET A 1 -8.67 -28.59 14.85
N VAL A 2 -8.75 -27.39 14.27
CA VAL A 2 -8.61 -26.12 15.03
C VAL A 2 -9.97 -25.79 15.63
N TYR A 3 -10.06 -25.81 16.97
CA TYR A 3 -11.30 -25.54 17.69
C TYR A 3 -11.47 -24.01 17.85
N ILE A 4 -12.37 -23.41 17.06
CA ILE A 4 -12.70 -21.98 17.16
C ILE A 4 -14.01 -21.88 17.94
N ARG A 5 -14.01 -21.12 19.05
CA ARG A 5 -15.20 -20.87 19.88
C ARG A 5 -16.31 -20.17 19.08
N SER A 6 -17.56 -20.44 19.43
CA SER A 6 -18.81 -20.04 18.75
C SER A 6 -19.07 -18.53 18.59
N HIS A 7 -18.16 -17.64 19.03
CA HIS A 7 -18.33 -16.19 19.00
C HIS A 7 -17.08 -15.44 18.53
N VAL A 8 -16.16 -16.10 17.82
CA VAL A 8 -14.92 -15.48 17.35
C VAL A 8 -14.94 -15.34 15.83
N LYS A 9 -14.65 -14.13 15.34
CA LYS A 9 -14.36 -13.89 13.92
C LYS A 9 -12.85 -13.93 13.73
N LEU A 10 -12.37 -14.80 12.85
CA LEU A 10 -10.95 -14.92 12.52
C LEU A 10 -10.66 -14.17 11.22
N VAL A 11 -9.69 -13.26 11.25
CA VAL A 11 -9.18 -12.57 10.06
C VAL A 11 -7.78 -13.09 9.79
N ILE A 12 -7.53 -13.55 8.56
CA ILE A 12 -6.24 -14.11 8.14
C ILE A 12 -5.71 -13.24 6.99
N SER A 13 -4.50 -12.72 7.13
CA SER A 13 -3.83 -11.89 6.11
C SER A 13 -2.53 -12.57 5.65
N PRO A 14 -2.61 -13.60 4.78
CA PRO A 14 -1.43 -14.31 4.30
C PRO A 14 -0.72 -13.51 3.18
N LEU A 15 0.60 -13.63 3.09
CA LEU A 15 1.34 -13.09 1.95
C LEU A 15 1.13 -13.97 0.72
N SER A 16 0.82 -13.35 -0.43
CA SER A 16 0.64 -14.07 -1.68
C SER A 16 1.93 -14.72 -2.16
N GLY A 17 1.86 -15.98 -2.58
CA GLY A 17 2.98 -16.70 -3.21
C GLY A 17 3.83 -17.55 -2.26
N ILE A 18 3.59 -17.50 -0.94
CA ILE A 18 4.32 -18.34 0.02
C ILE A 18 3.48 -19.58 0.38
N PHE A 19 4.10 -20.77 0.31
CA PHE A 19 3.57 -22.08 0.74
C PHE A 19 2.19 -22.47 0.17
N ASN A 20 1.78 -21.90 -0.97
CA ASN A 20 0.48 -22.17 -1.60
C ASN A 20 -0.74 -21.93 -0.67
N ILE A 21 -0.56 -21.16 0.41
CA ILE A 21 -1.55 -21.07 1.50
C ILE A 21 -2.87 -20.46 1.06
N LEU A 22 -2.84 -19.60 0.04
CA LEU A 22 -4.05 -19.02 -0.57
C LEU A 22 -4.97 -20.09 -1.16
N ASN A 23 -4.41 -21.12 -1.79
CA ASN A 23 -5.19 -22.21 -2.36
C ASN A 23 -5.81 -23.05 -1.24
N THR A 24 -5.04 -23.39 -0.21
CA THR A 24 -5.55 -24.10 0.98
C THR A 24 -6.67 -23.33 1.67
N LEU A 25 -6.50 -22.03 1.91
CA LEU A 25 -7.52 -21.18 2.52
C LEU A 25 -8.77 -21.07 1.65
N ARG A 26 -8.63 -21.07 0.32
CA ARG A 26 -9.77 -21.15 -0.61
C ARG A 26 -10.53 -22.47 -0.55
N TYR A 27 -9.91 -23.57 -0.12
CA TYR A 27 -10.63 -24.82 0.10
C TYR A 27 -11.31 -24.87 1.48
N ILE A 28 -10.74 -24.20 2.49
CA ILE A 28 -11.28 -24.19 3.86
C ILE A 28 -12.43 -23.19 4.01
N ILE A 29 -12.38 -22.07 3.30
CA ILE A 29 -13.39 -21.01 3.39
C ILE A 29 -14.48 -21.28 2.35
N ASP A 30 -15.63 -21.78 2.81
CA ASP A 30 -16.82 -22.03 1.97
C ASP A 30 -17.40 -20.74 1.38
N ASN A 31 -17.55 -19.69 2.21
CA ASN A 31 -18.11 -18.43 1.74
C ASN A 31 -17.05 -17.55 1.07
N ARG A 32 -17.14 -17.43 -0.26
CA ARG A 32 -16.26 -16.59 -1.09
C ARG A 32 -16.34 -15.10 -0.79
N GLU A 33 -17.45 -14.61 -0.24
CA GLU A 33 -17.61 -13.21 0.15
C GLU A 33 -16.69 -12.80 1.31
N ASN A 34 -16.23 -13.78 2.10
CA ASN A 34 -15.26 -13.55 3.17
C ASN A 34 -13.82 -13.42 2.66
N ILE A 35 -13.58 -13.57 1.35
CA ILE A 35 -12.26 -13.47 0.74
C ILE A 35 -12.09 -12.11 0.08
N VAL A 36 -11.28 -11.26 0.70
CA VAL A 36 -10.93 -9.95 0.15
C VAL A 36 -9.52 -10.00 -0.44
N GLN A 37 -9.42 -9.88 -1.76
CA GLN A 37 -8.12 -9.79 -2.44
C GLN A 37 -7.66 -8.33 -2.52
N ILE A 38 -6.58 -8.01 -1.82
CA ILE A 38 -5.94 -6.70 -1.90
C ILE A 38 -5.08 -6.68 -3.17
N LYS A 39 -5.49 -5.86 -4.15
CA LYS A 39 -4.70 -5.63 -5.35
C LYS A 39 -3.63 -4.57 -5.07
N PRO A 40 -2.44 -4.68 -5.69
CA PRO A 40 -1.45 -3.63 -5.61
C PRO A 40 -1.99 -2.33 -6.21
N LEU A 41 -1.44 -1.21 -5.75
CA LEU A 41 -1.91 0.12 -6.13
C LEU A 41 -1.60 0.37 -7.60
N SER A 42 -2.45 1.08 -8.35
CA SER A 42 -2.04 1.58 -9.67
C SER A 42 -1.09 2.78 -9.49
N LYS A 43 -0.22 3.03 -10.47
CA LYS A 43 0.70 4.20 -10.44
C LYS A 43 -0.06 5.52 -10.32
N GLU A 44 -1.21 5.61 -10.96
CA GLU A 44 -2.11 6.78 -10.91
C GLU A 44 -2.71 6.97 -9.53
N LEU A 45 -3.20 5.89 -8.90
CA LEU A 45 -3.73 5.96 -7.54
C LEU A 45 -2.61 6.29 -6.55
N ALA A 46 -1.42 5.71 -6.70
CA ALA A 46 -0.25 6.02 -5.87
C ALA A 46 0.12 7.50 -5.94
N THR A 47 0.13 8.07 -7.15
CA THR A 47 0.38 9.50 -7.35
C THR A 47 -0.70 10.35 -6.69
N THR A 48 -1.97 9.96 -6.81
CA THR A 48 -3.11 10.67 -6.22
C THR A 48 -3.04 10.66 -4.69
N VAL A 49 -2.76 9.49 -4.10
CA VAL A 49 -2.56 9.34 -2.65
C VAL A 49 -1.41 10.22 -2.18
N LEU A 50 -0.28 10.24 -2.89
CA LEU A 50 0.85 11.12 -2.57
C LEU A 50 0.45 12.60 -2.60
N LYS A 51 -0.25 13.05 -3.65
CA LYS A 51 -0.74 14.44 -3.74
C LYS A 51 -1.61 14.81 -2.55
N VAL A 52 -2.54 13.94 -2.16
CA VAL A 52 -3.42 14.17 -1.01
C VAL A 52 -2.64 14.20 0.31
N CYS A 53 -1.71 13.26 0.52
CA CYS A 53 -0.88 13.23 1.72
C CYS A 53 0.02 14.46 1.85
N LEU A 54 0.57 14.96 0.73
CA LEU A 54 1.40 16.17 0.71
C LEU A 54 0.57 17.43 0.95
N ALA A 55 -0.61 17.50 0.36
CA ALA A 55 -1.56 18.59 0.62
C ALA A 55 -1.96 18.66 2.10
N HIS A 56 -2.18 17.51 2.74
CA HIS A 56 -2.45 17.42 4.18
C HIS A 56 -1.28 17.89 5.06
N GLN A 57 -0.04 17.86 4.55
CA GLN A 57 1.13 18.42 5.24
C GLN A 57 1.47 19.85 4.80
N HIS A 58 0.60 20.51 4.03
CA HIS A 58 0.85 21.83 3.44
C HIS A 58 2.15 21.89 2.62
N ARG A 59 2.52 20.77 1.98
CA ARG A 59 3.72 20.67 1.14
C ARG A 59 3.34 20.66 -0.33
N THR A 60 4.07 21.45 -1.10
CA THR A 60 3.96 21.50 -2.57
C THR A 60 5.30 21.08 -3.16
N ILE A 61 5.26 20.19 -4.16
CA ILE A 61 6.45 19.81 -4.92
C ILE A 61 6.38 20.42 -6.33
N THR A 62 7.51 20.94 -6.80
CA THR A 62 7.65 21.46 -8.18
C THR A 62 7.54 20.35 -9.22
N ASN A 63 7.10 20.70 -10.43
CA ASN A 63 6.89 19.76 -11.53
C ASN A 63 8.13 18.90 -11.88
N THR A 64 9.34 19.45 -11.73
CA THR A 64 10.61 18.74 -11.96
C THR A 64 10.80 17.56 -11.00
N TYR A 65 10.42 17.74 -9.74
CA TYR A 65 10.54 16.69 -8.72
C TYR A 65 9.49 15.60 -8.92
N TRP A 66 8.32 15.92 -9.48
CA TRP A 66 7.30 14.92 -9.81
C TRP A 66 7.80 13.87 -10.79
N THR A 67 8.66 14.25 -11.76
CA THR A 67 9.30 13.28 -12.66
C THR A 67 10.08 12.22 -11.88
N LEU A 68 10.88 12.65 -10.90
CA LEU A 68 11.67 11.74 -10.05
C LEU A 68 10.77 10.87 -9.16
N VAL A 69 9.68 11.43 -8.63
CA VAL A 69 8.68 10.66 -7.87
C VAL A 69 8.01 9.60 -8.77
N HIS A 70 7.66 9.94 -10.01
CA HIS A 70 7.07 9.01 -10.97
C HIS A 70 8.00 7.87 -11.37
N GLU A 71 9.30 8.12 -11.50
CA GLU A 71 10.31 7.08 -11.72
C GLU A 71 10.41 6.13 -10.53
N ARG A 72 10.38 6.66 -9.30
CA ARG A 72 10.41 5.82 -8.08
C ARG A 72 9.15 4.96 -7.97
N LEU A 73 7.98 5.56 -8.17
CA LEU A 73 6.70 4.84 -8.16
C LEU A 73 6.58 3.77 -9.26
N ALA A 74 7.34 3.90 -10.35
CA ALA A 74 7.39 2.87 -11.40
C ALA A 74 8.12 1.60 -10.95
N LYS A 75 9.00 1.67 -9.93
CA LYS A 75 9.78 0.52 -9.43
C LYS A 75 8.95 -0.42 -8.56
N SER A 76 8.03 0.11 -7.76
CA SER A 76 7.13 -0.70 -6.93
C SER A 76 5.86 0.08 -6.61
N ASN A 77 4.73 -0.61 -6.73
CA ASN A 77 3.40 -0.06 -6.51
C ASN A 77 2.76 -0.59 -5.22
N THR A 78 3.58 -1.06 -4.28
CA THR A 78 3.12 -1.46 -2.96
C THR A 78 2.82 -0.22 -2.12
N LEU A 79 1.72 -0.21 -1.37
CA LEU A 79 1.35 0.90 -0.49
C LEU A 79 2.48 1.29 0.49
N LEU A 80 3.19 0.29 1.02
CA LEU A 80 4.36 0.50 1.88
C LEU A 80 5.44 1.33 1.19
N TYR A 81 5.72 1.05 -0.09
CA TYR A 81 6.71 1.79 -0.87
C TYR A 81 6.28 3.24 -1.10
N VAL A 82 4.99 3.47 -1.40
CA VAL A 82 4.42 4.82 -1.53
C VAL A 82 4.60 5.63 -0.25
N LYS A 83 4.43 5.00 0.92
CA LYS A 83 4.66 5.64 2.22
C LYS A 83 6.14 5.97 2.45
N LEU A 84 7.06 5.11 2.03
CA LEU A 84 8.50 5.38 2.10
C LEU A 84 8.88 6.59 1.23
N VAL A 85 8.40 6.61 -0.02
CA VAL A 85 8.60 7.73 -0.94
C VAL A 85 8.01 9.03 -0.35
N PHE A 86 6.82 8.97 0.23
CA PHE A 86 6.22 10.11 0.92
C PHE A 86 7.10 10.63 2.06
N ASN A 87 7.59 9.74 2.94
CA ASN A 87 8.46 10.14 4.05
C ASN A 87 9.77 10.76 3.54
N GLU A 88 10.35 10.22 2.46
CA GLU A 88 11.54 10.79 1.83
C GLU A 88 11.28 12.22 1.30
N ILE A 89 10.17 12.43 0.59
CA ILE A 89 9.76 13.75 0.09
C ILE A 89 9.47 14.72 1.24
N ALA A 90 8.83 14.26 2.31
CA ALA A 90 8.51 15.09 3.47
C ALA A 90 9.78 15.60 4.20
N LEU A 91 10.87 14.85 4.11
CA LEU A 91 12.18 15.23 4.64
C LEU A 91 12.94 16.20 3.74
N TRP A 92 12.52 16.38 2.48
CA TRP A 92 13.16 17.36 1.60
C TRP A 92 12.95 18.75 2.17
N LYS A 93 14.02 19.29 2.78
CA LYS A 93 14.07 20.69 3.13
C LYS A 93 14.03 21.46 1.82
N SER A 94 12.99 22.27 1.63
CA SER A 94 13.08 23.41 0.73
C SER A 94 14.35 24.14 1.14
N TYR A 95 15.35 24.19 0.28
CA TYR A 95 16.56 24.96 0.50
C TYR A 95 16.13 26.43 0.52
N ILE A 96 15.64 26.89 1.67
CA ILE A 96 15.51 28.30 1.96
C ILE A 96 16.95 28.71 2.23
N LYS A 97 17.63 29.22 1.20
CA LYS A 97 18.76 30.13 1.40
C LYS A 97 18.21 31.28 2.25
N MET A 98 18.46 31.23 3.55
CA MET A 98 18.67 32.45 4.33
C MET A 98 20.12 32.84 4.19
#